data_AF-A0A2M7ADY1-F1
#
_entry.id   AF-A0A2M7ADY1-F1
#
_cell.length_a   1.000
_cell.length_b   1.000
_cell.length_c   1.000
_cell.angle_alpha   90.00
_cell.angle_beta   90.00
_cell.angle_gamma   90.00
#
_symmetry.space_group_name_H-M   'P 1'
#
loop_
_entity.id
_entity.type
_entity.pdbx_description
1 polymer ?
#
loop_
_entity_poly.entity_id
_entity_poly.type
_entity_poly.pdbx_seq_one_letter_code
_entity_poly.pdbx_strand_id
1 'polypeptide(L)' 'MRREQYELASQIRIASNSAPANLAETHSDRHIRNKIEGVNRARGEALETIHHLFIAKLKRYVPTTVYDPFRERYTR' A
#
# COMPACT_ATOMS: atom_id res chain seq x y z
N MET A 1 0.10 5.97 -22.80
CA MET A 1 -0.21 6.85 -21.65
C MET A 1 -1.46 6.43 -20.87
N ARG A 2 -2.66 6.32 -21.46
CA ARG A 2 -3.88 5.96 -20.70
C ARG A 2 -3.80 4.58 -20.00
N ARG A 3 -3.28 3.55 -20.68
CA ARG A 3 -3.12 2.18 -20.12
C ARG A 3 -2.21 2.12 -18.88
N GLU A 4 -1.06 2.78 -18.93
CA GLU A 4 -0.11 2.83 -17.81
C GLU A 4 -0.73 3.43 -16.54
N GLN A 5 -1.53 4.49 -16.68
CA GLN A 5 -2.24 5.10 -15.55
C GLN A 5 -3.28 4.15 -14.94
N TYR A 6 -4.01 3.39 -15.77
CA TYR A 6 -4.96 2.39 -15.30
C TYR A 6 -4.28 1.23 -14.58
N GLU A 7 -3.17 0.72 -15.11
CA GLU A 7 -2.40 -0.35 -14.45
C GLU A 7 -1.85 0.11 -13.10
N LEU A 8 -1.27 1.32 -13.04
CA LEU A 8 -0.73 1.88 -11.81
C LEU A 8 -1.83 2.12 -10.76
N ALA A 9 -2.98 2.66 -11.17
CA ALA A 9 -4.13 2.86 -10.30
C ALA A 9 -4.70 1.52 -9.79
N SER A 10 -4.72 0.49 -10.64
CA SER A 10 -5.13 -0.86 -10.25
C SER A 10 -4.19 -1.44 -9.20
N GLN A 11 -2.87 -1.34 -9.40
CA GLN A 11 -1.86 -1.80 -8.45
C GLN A 11 -2.00 -1.10 -7.09
N ILE A 12 -2.17 0.24 -7.09
CA ILE A 12 -2.38 1.03 -5.87
C ILE A 12 -3.66 0.58 -5.13
N ARG A 13 -4.75 0.33 -5.85
CA ARG A 13 -6.02 -0.10 -5.25
C ARG A 13 -5.91 -1.49 -4.62
N ILE A 14 -5.20 -2.41 -5.28
CA ILE A 14 -5.00 -3.78 -4.78
C ILE A 14 -4.14 -3.75 -3.52
N ALA A 15 -2.96 -3.12 -3.57
CA ALA A 15 -2.01 -3.08 -2.46
C ALA A 15 -2.56 -2.31 -1.23
N SER A 16 -3.36 -1.26 -1.45
CA SER A 16 -4.00 -0.52 -0.37
C SER A 16 -5.07 -1.34 0.36
N ASN A 17 -5.84 -2.16 -0.37
CA ASN A 17 -6.91 -2.98 0.19
C ASN A 17 -6.38 -4.26 0.86
N SER A 18 -5.24 -4.79 0.42
CA SER A 18 -4.65 -6.01 0.98
C SER A 18 -4.04 -5.77 2.37
N ALA A 19 -3.48 -4.59 2.63
CA ALA A 19 -2.84 -4.28 3.92
C ALA A 19 -3.79 -4.41 5.14
N PRO A 20 -5.01 -3.81 5.15
CA PRO A 20 -5.97 -4.03 6.24
C PRO A 20 -6.55 -5.45 6.25
N ALA A 21 -6.66 -6.12 5.09
CA ALA A 21 -7.16 -7.49 5.01
C ALA A 21 -6.20 -8.47 5.69
N ASN A 22 -4.90 -8.35 5.41
CA ASN A 22 -3.85 -9.14 6.06
C ASN A 22 -3.85 -8.95 7.59
N LEU A 23 -4.00 -7.71 8.07
CA LEU A 23 -4.10 -7.42 9.51
C LEU A 23 -5.34 -8.07 10.14
N ALA A 24 -6.48 -8.00 9.48
CA ALA A 24 -7.72 -8.62 9.96
C ALA A 24 -7.61 -10.15 10.01
N GLU A 25 -7.02 -10.77 8.99
CA GLU A 25 -6.76 -12.21 8.94
C GLU A 25 -5.84 -12.65 10.08
N THR A 26 -4.77 -11.90 10.35
CA THR A 26 -3.83 -12.28 11.42
C THR A 26 -4.30 -11.95 12.82
N HIS A 27 -5.26 -11.04 13.00
CA HIS A 27 -5.76 -10.68 14.33
C HIS A 27 -6.33 -11.90 15.08
N SER A 28 -7.02 -12.77 14.35
CA SER A 28 -7.70 -13.98 14.86
C SER A 28 -6.80 -15.21 14.99
N ASP A 29 -5.54 -15.15 14.55
CA ASP A 29 -4.64 -16.30 14.57
C ASP A 29 -4.21 -16.65 16.02
N ARG A 30 -4.13 -17.93 16.35
CA ARG A 30 -3.76 -18.39 17.70
C ARG A 30 -2.24 -18.40 17.90
N HIS A 31 -1.46 -18.42 16.82
CA HIS A 31 0.00 -18.51 16.88
C HIS A 31 0.65 -17.13 16.70
N ILE A 32 1.43 -16.70 17.69
CA ILE A 32 2.18 -15.43 17.67
C ILE A 32 3.07 -15.30 16.44
N ARG A 33 3.67 -16.40 15.98
CA ARG A 33 4.51 -16.41 14.79
C ARG A 33 3.73 -16.00 13.53
N ASN A 34 2.52 -16.52 13.35
CA ASN A 34 1.66 -16.16 12.22
C ASN A 34 1.24 -14.69 12.30
N LYS A 35 0.93 -14.19 13.50
CA LYS A 35 0.64 -12.75 13.72
C LYS A 35 1.79 -11.86 13.24
N ILE A 36 3.03 -12.21 13.62
CA ILE A 36 4.23 -11.46 13.20
C ILE A 36 4.39 -11.50 11.67
N GLU A 37 4.20 -12.66 11.05
CA GLU A 37 4.30 -12.80 9.59
C GLU A 37 3.23 -11.97 8.85
N GLY A 38 1.98 -11.95 9.31
CA GLY A 38 0.93 -11.13 8.69
C GLY A 38 1.10 -9.63 8.92
N VAL A 39 1.59 -9.20 10.08
CA VAL A 39 1.95 -7.79 10.31
C VAL A 39 3.09 -7.37 9.39
N ASN A 40 4.13 -8.21 9.22
CA ASN A 40 5.22 -7.93 8.30
C ASN A 40 4.75 -7.87 6.84
N ARG A 41 3.82 -8.75 6.43
CA ARG A 41 3.21 -8.72 5.09
C ARG A 41 2.41 -7.44 4.85
N ALA A 42 1.53 -7.07 5.79
CA ALA A 42 0.75 -5.84 5.73
C ALA A 42 1.65 -4.59 5.64
N ARG A 43 2.77 -4.58 6.37
CA ARG A 43 3.76 -3.50 6.30
C ARG A 43 4.46 -3.44 4.93
N GLY A 44 4.77 -4.59 4.32
CA GLY A 44 5.34 -4.65 2.97
C GLY A 44 4.40 -4.03 1.91
N GLU A 45 3.12 -4.40 1.96
CA GLU A 45 2.11 -3.90 1.01
C GLU A 45 1.83 -2.39 1.17
N ALA A 46 1.86 -1.90 2.41
CA ALA A 46 1.79 -0.46 2.68
C ALA A 46 2.97 0.30 2.05
N LEU A 47 4.19 -0.23 2.17
CA LEU A 47 5.38 0.38 1.56
C LEU A 47 5.34 0.33 0.02
N GLU A 48 4.85 -0.77 -0.55
CA GLU A 48 4.64 -0.92 -2.00
C GLU A 48 3.60 0.09 -2.52
N THR A 49 2.52 0.31 -1.77
CA THR A 49 1.50 1.32 -2.08
C THR A 49 2.12 2.73 -2.13
N ILE A 50 2.95 3.11 -1.14
CA ILE A 50 3.67 4.39 -1.16
C ILE A 50 4.61 4.48 -2.35
N HIS A 51 5.32 3.38 -2.66
CA HIS A 51 6.26 3.34 -3.78
C HIS A 51 5.54 3.61 -5.12
N HIS A 52 4.39 2.95 -5.36
CA HIS A 52 3.61 3.21 -6.57
C HIS A 52 3.07 4.64 -6.64
N LEU A 53 2.62 5.21 -5.51
CA LEU A 53 2.21 6.63 -5.45
C LEU A 53 3.38 7.59 -5.72
N PHE A 54 4.59 7.25 -5.29
CA PHE A 54 5.80 8.02 -5.60
C PHE A 54 6.14 7.98 -7.09
N ILE A 55 6.05 6.81 -7.73
CA ILE A 55 6.22 6.69 -9.19
C ILE A 55 5.13 7.45 -9.94
N ALA A 56 3.88 7.40 -9.47
CA ALA A 56 2.77 8.18 -10.04
C ALA A 56 3.04 9.69 -10.00
N LYS A 57 3.58 10.19 -8.88
CA LYS A 57 4.01 11.58 -8.72
C LYS A 57 5.13 11.93 -9.70
N LEU A 58 6.18 11.12 -9.80
CA LEU A 58 7.31 11.37 -10.71
C LEU A 58 6.85 11.43 -12.17
N LYS A 59 5.89 10.59 -12.56
CA LYS A 59 5.27 10.60 -13.89
C LYS A 59 4.25 11.72 -14.08
N ARG A 60 4.04 12.58 -13.07
CA ARG A 60 3.03 13.66 -13.04
C ARG A 60 1.59 13.17 -13.27
N TYR A 61 1.31 11.92 -12.91
CA TYR A 61 -0.04 11.35 -12.98
C TYR A 61 -0.90 11.78 -11.79
N VAL A 62 -0.25 12.09 -10.66
CA VAL A 62 -0.89 12.67 -9.48
C VAL A 62 -0.09 13.87 -8.98
N PRO A 63 -0.76 14.92 -8.47
CA PRO A 63 -0.09 16.05 -7.85
C PRO A 63 0.49 15.68 -6.48
N THR A 64 1.49 16.44 -6.03
CA THR A 64 2.17 16.23 -4.75
C THR A 64 1.22 16.30 -3.55
N THR A 65 0.15 17.10 -3.66
CA THR A 65 -0.92 17.22 -2.67
C THR A 65 -1.67 15.91 -2.41
N VAL A 66 -1.64 14.96 -3.36
CA VAL A 66 -2.18 13.61 -3.17
C VAL A 66 -1.14 12.71 -2.53
N TYR A 67 0.14 12.81 -2.90
CA TYR A 67 1.21 11.93 -2.38
C TYR A 67 1.56 12.20 -0.90
N ASP A 68 1.72 13.46 -0.52
CA ASP A 68 2.26 13.84 0.79
C ASP A 68 1.42 13.31 1.97
N PRO A 69 0.06 13.38 1.95
CA PRO A 69 -0.77 12.82 3.02
C PRO A 69 -0.62 11.30 3.17
N PHE A 70 -0.49 10.57 2.05
CA PHE A 70 -0.30 9.12 2.11
C PHE A 70 1.08 8.77 2.62
N ARG A 71 2.13 9.46 2.17
CA ARG A 71 3.48 9.27 2.71
C ARG A 71 3.46 9.50 4.23
N GLU A 72 2.93 10.61 4.69
CA GLU A 72 2.92 10.93 6.13
C GLU A 72 2.14 9.90 6.95
N ARG A 73 1.02 9.40 6.42
CA ARG A 73 0.18 8.39 7.09
C ARG A 73 0.85 7.02 7.21
N TYR A 74 1.63 6.60 6.22
CA TYR A 74 2.21 5.25 6.17
C TYR A 74 3.69 5.19 6.59
N THR A 75 4.37 6.33 6.76
CA THR A 75 5.75 6.38 7.27
C THR A 75 5.85 6.74 8.76
N ARG A 76 4.70 6.98 9.42
CA ARG A 76 4.58 7.14 10.87
C ARG A 76 4.49 5.78 11.55
#